data_AF-A0A316P9B6-F1
#
_entry.id   AF-A0A316P9B6-F1
#
_cell.length_a   1.000
_cell.length_b   1.000
_cell.length_c   1.000
_cell.angle_alpha   90.00
_cell.angle_beta   90.00
_cell.angle_gamma   90.00
#
_symmetry.space_group_name_H-M   'P 1'
#
loop_
_entity.id
_entity.type
_entity.pdbx_description
1 polymer ?
#
loop_
_entity_poly.entity_id
_entity_poly.type
_entity_poly.pdbx_seq_one_letter_code
_entity_poly.pdbx_strand_id
1 'polypeptide(L)'
;MMFAAALMLAGCKGGSSAEKVSDYGADPKKAESIYSYTPTTGVMVDEFRSDDGWKYVCASALMGVSSEHHRLYSPNGNLRVIMGGASETGGAYGWRIDYGADGKVKAVCDLGMLTDSEYGRLSKGSSYALEILRGKLTDSKCRAVYEVERNYKDEIVRVGSIEVIGGYRAEVYIKEWGPFWISDVDGGRFGFFVKLKPEGTKGGQNVELLYCNDKLIAEAAYENGKTRKVRTYNSHGQLAGTYKNCTEAPEDIAFRDYGSLIVKFF
;
A
#
# COMPACT_ATOMS: atom_id res chain seq x y z
N MET A 1 -14.68 -67.90 -7.34
CA MET A 1 -13.80 -67.23 -8.33
C MET A 1 -13.76 -65.75 -8.00
N MET A 2 -12.76 -65.33 -7.22
CA MET A 2 -12.34 -63.92 -7.16
C MET A 2 -11.60 -63.59 -8.45
N PHE A 3 -11.72 -62.39 -8.97
CA PHE A 3 -10.55 -61.60 -9.36
C PHE A 3 -10.89 -60.12 -9.24
N ALA A 4 -10.25 -59.49 -8.26
CA ALA A 4 -10.06 -58.06 -8.19
C ALA A 4 -9.18 -57.62 -9.36
N ALA A 5 -9.55 -56.55 -10.05
CA ALA A 5 -8.64 -55.85 -10.94
C ALA A 5 -7.99 -54.70 -10.16
N ALA A 6 -6.85 -55.02 -9.55
CA ALA A 6 -5.79 -54.05 -9.31
C ALA A 6 -4.82 -54.09 -10.51
N LEU A 7 -3.94 -53.09 -10.56
CA LEU A 7 -2.80 -52.86 -11.46
C LEU A 7 -3.06 -51.97 -12.69
N MET A 8 -2.14 -51.10 -13.12
CA MET A 8 -0.94 -50.49 -12.54
C MET A 8 -0.49 -49.40 -13.53
N LEU A 9 0.27 -48.44 -13.00
CA LEU A 9 1.04 -47.42 -13.70
C LEU A 9 1.86 -47.90 -14.92
N ALA A 10 1.87 -47.08 -15.97
CA ALA A 10 3.05 -46.58 -16.70
C ALA A 10 2.52 -45.55 -17.72
N GLY A 11 2.95 -44.29 -17.78
CA GLY A 11 4.34 -43.83 -17.78
C GLY A 11 4.65 -43.33 -19.20
N CYS A 12 4.48 -42.04 -19.46
CA CYS A 12 5.17 -41.35 -20.54
C CYS A 12 5.69 -40.01 -20.02
N LYS A 13 7.01 -39.98 -19.84
CA LYS A 13 7.82 -38.77 -19.67
C LYS A 13 7.60 -37.88 -20.89
N GLY A 14 6.94 -36.76 -20.69
CA GLY A 14 7.06 -35.58 -21.53
C GLY A 14 7.67 -34.48 -20.68
N GLY A 15 8.99 -34.35 -20.72
CA GLY A 15 9.64 -33.14 -20.25
C GLY A 15 9.16 -32.00 -21.13
N SER A 16 8.23 -31.22 -20.59
CA SER A 16 8.06 -29.82 -20.97
C SER A 16 8.52 -29.06 -19.76
N SER A 17 9.58 -28.26 -19.96
CA SER A 17 10.11 -27.31 -18.99
C SER A 17 8.99 -26.77 -18.11
N ALA A 18 9.20 -26.83 -16.80
CA ALA A 18 8.53 -25.94 -15.87
C ALA A 18 8.79 -24.51 -16.36
N GLU A 19 7.92 -24.03 -17.25
CA GLU A 19 7.76 -22.61 -17.50
C GLU A 19 7.46 -22.03 -16.12
N LYS A 20 8.38 -21.16 -15.70
CA LYS A 20 8.37 -20.42 -14.45
C LYS A 20 6.94 -20.27 -13.93
N VAL A 21 6.57 -21.09 -12.94
CA VAL A 21 5.52 -20.70 -11.99
C VAL A 21 6.02 -19.37 -11.45
N SER A 22 5.35 -18.31 -11.89
CA SER A 22 5.85 -16.96 -11.81
C SER A 22 6.26 -16.63 -10.38
N ASP A 23 7.37 -15.91 -10.21
CA ASP A 23 7.89 -15.44 -8.91
C ASP A 23 6.88 -14.59 -8.09
N TYR A 24 5.65 -14.45 -8.57
CA TYR A 24 4.52 -13.75 -7.94
C TYR A 24 3.62 -14.68 -7.08
N GLY A 25 3.79 -16.00 -7.17
CA GLY A 25 2.89 -16.98 -6.54
C GLY A 25 3.34 -17.54 -5.19
N ALA A 26 4.61 -17.40 -4.82
CA ALA A 26 5.16 -17.91 -3.57
C ALA A 26 5.69 -16.77 -2.71
N ASP A 27 5.00 -16.48 -1.61
CA ASP A 27 5.45 -15.46 -0.68
C ASP A 27 6.47 -16.01 0.31
N PRO A 28 7.44 -15.20 0.72
CA PRO A 28 8.24 -15.53 1.90
C PRO A 28 7.34 -15.73 3.12
N LYS A 29 7.71 -16.67 3.99
CA LYS A 29 7.02 -16.83 5.29
C LYS A 29 7.33 -15.62 6.16
N LYS A 30 6.30 -15.05 6.82
CA LYS A 30 6.40 -13.88 7.72
C LYS A 30 6.83 -12.59 7.02
N ALA A 31 6.05 -12.13 6.05
CA ALA A 31 6.37 -10.89 5.35
C ALA A 31 6.20 -9.65 6.25
N GLU A 32 6.99 -8.63 5.97
CA GLU A 32 6.92 -7.30 6.58
C GLU A 32 5.54 -6.67 6.32
N SER A 33 4.88 -6.22 7.40
CA SER A 33 3.59 -5.54 7.30
C SER A 33 3.80 -4.04 7.18
N ILE A 34 3.48 -3.49 6.01
CA ILE A 34 3.58 -2.06 5.74
C ILE A 34 2.21 -1.39 5.59
N TYR A 35 1.12 -2.15 5.57
CA TYR A 35 -0.22 -1.56 5.47
C TYR A 35 -0.78 -1.26 6.85
N SER A 36 -1.19 0.00 7.05
CA SER A 36 -1.87 0.46 8.26
C SER A 36 -3.34 0.67 7.97
N TYR A 37 -4.20 -0.20 8.49
CA TYR A 37 -5.66 -0.03 8.48
C TYR A 37 -6.18 0.05 9.91
N THR A 38 -6.91 1.11 10.20
CA THR A 38 -7.73 1.21 11.40
C THR A 38 -9.18 1.12 10.97
N PRO A 39 -9.89 0.00 11.23
CA PRO A 39 -11.30 -0.10 10.90
C PRO A 39 -12.08 1.00 11.64
N THR A 40 -12.84 1.79 10.89
CA THR A 40 -13.87 2.66 11.46
C THR A 40 -15.08 1.82 11.87
N THR A 41 -15.84 2.29 12.85
CA THR A 41 -17.10 1.66 13.25
C THR A 41 -18.09 1.67 12.08
N GLY A 42 -18.71 0.51 11.78
CA GLY A 42 -19.70 0.40 10.70
C GLY A 42 -19.10 -0.06 9.37
N VAL A 43 -18.29 -1.12 9.36
CA VAL A 43 -17.72 -1.74 8.15
C VAL A 43 -18.19 -3.19 8.05
N MET A 44 -18.64 -3.60 6.87
CA MET A 44 -18.81 -5.02 6.50
C MET A 44 -17.50 -5.55 5.93
N VAL A 45 -17.15 -6.78 6.32
CA VAL A 45 -15.98 -7.46 5.80
C VAL A 45 -16.41 -8.75 5.15
N ASP A 46 -16.21 -8.84 3.84
CA ASP A 46 -16.40 -10.07 3.07
C ASP A 46 -15.06 -10.73 2.87
N GLU A 47 -14.97 -12.02 3.20
CA GLU A 47 -13.77 -12.82 2.97
C GLU A 47 -14.07 -13.96 2.01
N PHE A 48 -13.13 -14.23 1.12
CA PHE A 48 -13.14 -15.39 0.24
C PHE A 48 -11.78 -16.05 0.24
N ARG A 49 -11.78 -17.38 0.24
CA ARG A 49 -10.57 -18.18 0.10
C ARG A 49 -10.71 -19.09 -1.11
N SER A 50 -9.71 -19.08 -1.97
CA SER A 50 -9.62 -20.01 -3.08
C SER A 50 -9.00 -21.33 -2.63
N ASP A 51 -9.22 -22.38 -3.43
CA ASP A 51 -8.70 -23.72 -3.16
C ASP A 51 -7.17 -23.79 -3.17
N ASP A 52 -6.51 -22.91 -3.94
CA ASP A 52 -5.04 -22.75 -3.96
C ASP A 52 -4.51 -21.87 -2.82
N GLY A 53 -5.37 -21.51 -1.86
CA GLY A 53 -5.00 -20.88 -0.59
C GLY A 53 -4.99 -19.35 -0.58
N TRP A 54 -5.22 -18.68 -1.70
CA TRP A 54 -5.30 -17.21 -1.72
C TRP A 54 -6.51 -16.74 -0.91
N LYS A 55 -6.33 -15.62 -0.21
CA LYS A 55 -7.41 -14.98 0.54
C LYS A 55 -7.68 -13.59 -0.01
N TYR A 56 -8.89 -13.38 -0.50
CA TYR A 56 -9.43 -12.08 -0.81
C TYR A 56 -10.23 -11.55 0.37
N VAL A 57 -10.06 -10.27 0.69
CA VAL A 57 -10.84 -9.57 1.72
C VAL A 57 -11.34 -8.25 1.14
N CYS A 58 -12.65 -8.05 1.13
CA CYS A 58 -13.28 -6.75 0.88
C CYS A 58 -13.72 -6.15 2.21
N ALA A 59 -13.39 -4.89 2.47
CA ALA A 59 -14.00 -4.13 3.56
C ALA A 59 -14.78 -2.96 2.99
N SER A 60 -16.09 -2.93 3.24
CA SER A 60 -17.02 -1.93 2.70
C SER A 60 -17.74 -1.20 3.82
N ALA A 61 -17.87 0.12 3.73
CA ALA A 61 -18.62 0.89 4.72
C ALA A 61 -20.12 0.53 4.70
N LEU A 62 -20.75 0.38 5.87
CA LEU A 62 -22.17 0.02 6.03
C LEU A 62 -23.13 1.20 5.85
N MET A 63 -22.66 2.43 6.04
CA MET A 63 -23.48 3.64 5.94
C MET A 63 -22.72 4.70 5.13
N GLY A 64 -23.42 5.45 4.29
CA GLY A 64 -22.82 6.45 3.39
C GLY A 64 -22.50 5.91 2.00
N VAL A 65 -21.71 6.68 1.25
CA VAL A 65 -21.21 6.29 -0.08
C VAL A 65 -20.23 5.13 0.02
N SER A 66 -20.34 4.18 -0.91
CA SER A 66 -19.60 2.92 -0.87
C SER A 66 -18.11 3.18 -1.05
N SER A 67 -17.35 2.99 0.03
CA SER A 67 -15.89 2.89 -0.03
C SER A 67 -15.52 1.43 0.17
N GLU A 68 -14.93 0.81 -0.85
CA GLU A 68 -14.55 -0.60 -0.84
C GLU A 68 -13.02 -0.73 -0.79
N HIS A 69 -12.56 -1.59 0.10
CA HIS A 69 -11.14 -1.87 0.31
C HIS A 69 -10.85 -3.33 0.00
N HIS A 70 -10.29 -3.54 -1.18
CA HIS A 70 -10.00 -4.84 -1.74
C HIS A 70 -8.57 -5.23 -1.41
N ARG A 71 -8.39 -6.38 -0.77
CA ARG A 71 -7.09 -6.88 -0.34
C ARG A 71 -6.90 -8.30 -0.81
N LEU A 72 -5.78 -8.55 -1.49
CA LEU A 72 -5.37 -9.89 -1.89
C LEU A 72 -4.19 -10.32 -1.02
N TYR A 73 -4.39 -11.41 -0.30
CA TYR A 73 -3.38 -12.08 0.49
C TYR A 73 -2.98 -13.39 -0.17
N SER A 74 -1.69 -13.67 -0.16
CA SER A 74 -1.15 -14.95 -0.61
C SER A 74 -1.55 -16.12 0.32
N PRO A 75 -1.29 -17.37 -0.09
CA PRO A 75 -1.52 -18.56 0.75
C PRO A 75 -0.82 -18.54 2.10
N ASN A 76 0.30 -17.81 2.23
CA ASN A 76 1.01 -17.64 3.49
C ASN A 76 0.43 -16.51 4.37
N GLY A 77 -0.63 -15.85 3.90
CA GLY A 77 -1.35 -14.80 4.63
C GLY A 77 -0.74 -13.40 4.52
N ASN A 78 0.26 -13.19 3.65
CA ASN A 78 0.86 -11.87 3.47
C ASN A 78 0.08 -11.05 2.44
N LEU A 79 -0.06 -9.75 2.69
CA LEU A 79 -0.78 -8.83 1.79
C LEU A 79 0.06 -8.53 0.53
N ARG A 80 -0.48 -8.80 -0.65
CA ARG A 80 0.22 -8.64 -1.94
C ARG A 80 -0.32 -7.50 -2.79
N VAL A 81 -1.63 -7.32 -2.78
CA VAL A 81 -2.29 -6.23 -3.48
C VAL A 81 -3.31 -5.61 -2.56
N ILE A 82 -3.36 -4.29 -2.56
CA ILE A 82 -4.45 -3.53 -1.96
C ILE A 82 -4.98 -2.53 -2.96
N MET A 83 -6.30 -2.39 -3.01
CA MET A 83 -6.98 -1.38 -3.80
C MET A 83 -8.08 -0.75 -2.98
N GLY A 84 -8.26 0.56 -3.12
CA GLY A 84 -9.34 1.29 -2.47
C GLY A 84 -9.81 2.45 -3.33
N GLY A 85 -11.09 2.79 -3.19
CA GLY A 85 -11.70 3.89 -3.91
C GLY A 85 -13.06 4.24 -3.31
N ALA A 86 -13.50 5.46 -3.56
CA ALA A 86 -14.84 5.92 -3.21
C ALA A 86 -15.74 5.86 -4.46
N SER A 87 -16.98 5.43 -4.30
CA SER A 87 -17.94 5.28 -5.41
C SER A 87 -18.09 6.53 -6.28
N GLU A 88 -17.98 7.74 -5.72
CA GLU A 88 -18.10 8.99 -6.49
C GLU A 88 -16.88 9.29 -7.37
N THR A 89 -15.72 8.73 -7.03
CA THR A 89 -14.50 8.87 -7.85
C THR A 89 -14.50 7.97 -9.09
N GLY A 90 -15.49 7.08 -9.20
CA GLY A 90 -15.67 6.19 -10.35
C GLY A 90 -14.54 5.17 -10.55
N GLY A 91 -13.64 4.99 -9.58
CA GLY A 91 -12.52 4.07 -9.72
C GLY A 91 -11.85 3.72 -8.39
N ALA A 92 -11.04 2.66 -8.41
CA ALA A 92 -10.19 2.25 -7.29
C ALA A 92 -8.72 2.41 -7.67
N TYR A 93 -7.91 2.90 -6.73
CA TYR A 93 -6.47 3.02 -6.87
C TYR A 93 -5.78 1.94 -6.06
N GLY A 94 -4.67 1.40 -6.58
CA GLY A 94 -4.05 0.23 -6.01
C GLY A 94 -2.54 0.29 -5.84
N TRP A 95 -2.08 -0.51 -4.89
CA TRP A 95 -0.67 -0.77 -4.63
C TRP A 95 -0.39 -2.27 -4.68
N ARG A 96 0.68 -2.66 -5.38
CA ARG A 96 1.27 -4.00 -5.29
C ARG A 96 2.49 -3.96 -4.38
N ILE A 97 2.62 -4.96 -3.51
CA ILE A 97 3.72 -5.13 -2.58
C ILE A 97 4.58 -6.32 -3.02
N ASP A 98 5.80 -6.01 -3.43
CA ASP A 98 6.78 -7.00 -3.86
C ASP A 98 7.75 -7.29 -2.70
N TYR A 99 7.75 -8.53 -2.23
CA TYR A 99 8.62 -9.00 -1.17
C TYR A 99 9.85 -9.74 -1.71
N GLY A 100 10.98 -9.60 -1.04
CA GLY A 100 12.15 -10.46 -1.21
C GLY A 100 11.93 -11.85 -0.60
N ALA A 101 12.84 -12.79 -0.87
CA ALA A 101 12.74 -14.16 -0.35
C ALA A 101 12.83 -14.26 1.19
N ASP A 102 13.32 -13.21 1.84
CA ASP A 102 13.50 -13.05 3.27
C ASP A 102 12.27 -12.49 4.00
N GLY A 103 11.20 -12.13 3.28
CA GLY A 103 10.01 -11.50 3.87
C GLY A 103 10.01 -9.99 3.83
N LYS A 104 11.11 -9.35 3.44
CA LYS A 104 11.23 -7.88 3.48
C LYS A 104 10.62 -7.25 2.24
N VAL A 105 10.06 -6.06 2.40
CA VAL A 105 9.55 -5.32 1.24
C VAL A 105 10.75 -4.95 0.37
N LYS A 106 10.70 -5.37 -0.90
CA LYS A 106 11.70 -5.05 -1.93
C LYS A 106 11.24 -3.89 -2.80
N ALA A 107 9.96 -3.84 -3.12
CA ALA A 107 9.38 -2.72 -3.86
C ALA A 107 7.90 -2.54 -3.56
N VAL A 108 7.43 -1.32 -3.72
CA VAL A 108 6.01 -0.97 -3.71
C VAL A 108 5.68 -0.35 -5.06
N CYS A 109 4.64 -0.85 -5.71
CA CYS A 109 4.27 -0.44 -7.06
C CYS A 109 2.92 0.25 -7.08
N ASP A 110 2.87 1.46 -7.60
CA ASP A 110 1.63 2.18 -7.89
C ASP A 110 0.98 1.54 -9.12
N LEU A 111 -0.20 0.93 -8.93
CA LEU A 111 -0.97 0.29 -10.01
C LEU A 111 -1.87 1.28 -10.75
N GLY A 112 -1.96 2.54 -10.29
CA GLY A 112 -2.85 3.54 -10.82
C GLY A 112 -4.32 3.23 -10.56
N MET A 113 -5.19 3.93 -11.30
CA MET A 113 -6.64 3.73 -11.26
C MET A 113 -7.01 2.49 -12.07
N LEU A 114 -7.95 1.69 -11.57
CA LEU A 114 -8.60 0.65 -12.34
C LEU A 114 -9.39 1.26 -13.51
N THR A 115 -9.44 0.53 -14.62
CA THR A 115 -10.40 0.84 -15.69
C THR A 115 -11.83 0.55 -15.23
N ASP A 116 -12.82 1.20 -15.83
CA ASP A 116 -14.25 0.95 -15.55
C ASP A 116 -14.61 -0.54 -15.65
N SER A 117 -14.00 -1.24 -16.62
CA SER A 117 -14.21 -2.67 -16.82
C SER A 117 -13.66 -3.52 -15.67
N GLU A 118 -12.50 -3.16 -15.12
CA GLU A 118 -11.89 -3.85 -14.00
C GLU A 118 -12.64 -3.55 -12.71
N TYR A 119 -13.00 -2.29 -12.49
CA TYR A 119 -13.79 -1.87 -11.33
C TYR A 119 -15.17 -2.54 -11.32
N GLY A 120 -15.85 -2.58 -12.48
CA GLY A 120 -17.13 -3.28 -12.62
C GLY A 120 -17.06 -4.80 -12.47
N ARG A 121 -15.87 -5.41 -12.57
CA ARG A 121 -15.65 -6.83 -12.24
C ARG A 121 -15.30 -7.02 -10.77
N LEU A 122 -14.55 -6.09 -10.19
CA LEU A 122 -14.19 -6.08 -8.78
C LEU A 122 -15.44 -6.01 -7.88
N SER A 123 -16.41 -5.17 -8.25
CA SER A 123 -17.68 -5.00 -7.53
C SER A 123 -18.67 -6.17 -7.68
N LYS A 124 -18.40 -7.13 -8.58
CA LYS A 124 -19.21 -8.36 -8.74
C LYS A 124 -18.91 -9.44 -7.69
N GLY A 125 -17.96 -9.20 -6.80
CA GLY A 125 -17.65 -10.08 -5.68
C GLY A 125 -16.56 -11.12 -5.96
N SER A 126 -16.52 -12.13 -5.09
CA SER A 126 -15.29 -12.81 -4.67
C SER A 126 -14.41 -13.44 -5.75
N SER A 127 -14.96 -14.26 -6.64
CA SER A 127 -14.16 -14.97 -7.66
C SER A 127 -13.64 -14.02 -8.75
N TYR A 128 -14.46 -13.07 -9.19
CA TYR A 128 -14.05 -12.04 -10.14
C TYR A 128 -13.02 -11.08 -9.54
N ALA A 129 -13.21 -10.66 -8.29
CA ALA A 129 -12.26 -9.83 -7.57
C ALA A 129 -10.90 -10.52 -7.43
N LEU A 130 -10.89 -11.82 -7.13
CA LEU A 130 -9.67 -12.61 -7.08
C LEU A 130 -8.94 -12.64 -8.44
N GLU A 131 -9.67 -12.87 -9.53
CA GLU A 131 -9.09 -12.88 -10.89
C GLU A 131 -8.45 -11.53 -11.24
N ILE A 132 -9.15 -10.42 -10.98
CA ILE A 132 -8.64 -9.06 -11.23
C ILE A 132 -7.38 -8.79 -10.41
N LEU A 133 -7.43 -9.04 -9.09
CA LEU A 133 -6.28 -8.76 -8.22
C LEU A 133 -5.08 -9.66 -8.52
N ARG A 134 -5.29 -10.91 -8.95
CA ARG A 134 -4.21 -11.79 -9.41
C ARG A 134 -3.62 -11.30 -10.73
N GLY A 135 -4.45 -10.88 -11.69
CA GLY A 135 -3.96 -10.25 -12.93
C GLY A 135 -3.15 -8.98 -12.67
N LYS A 136 -3.48 -8.24 -11.60
CA LYS A 136 -2.72 -7.06 -11.16
C LYS A 136 -1.33 -7.41 -10.62
N LEU A 137 -1.12 -8.64 -10.15
CA LEU A 137 0.22 -9.14 -9.77
C LEU A 137 1.06 -9.46 -11.00
N THR A 138 0.49 -10.16 -11.98
CA THR A 138 1.23 -10.77 -13.08
C THR A 138 1.41 -9.87 -14.29
N ASP A 139 0.40 -9.06 -14.64
CA ASP A 139 0.27 -8.49 -15.98
C ASP A 139 0.27 -6.96 -16.00
N SER A 140 0.19 -6.34 -14.82
CA SER A 140 0.01 -4.89 -14.74
C SER A 140 1.31 -4.12 -14.80
N LYS A 141 1.30 -3.10 -15.67
CA LYS A 141 2.34 -2.07 -15.70
C LYS A 141 2.15 -1.16 -14.49
N CYS A 142 3.21 -1.00 -13.72
CA CYS A 142 3.23 -0.06 -12.62
C CYS A 142 3.37 1.36 -13.19
N ARG A 143 2.56 2.29 -12.70
CA ARG A 143 2.71 3.72 -13.00
C ARG A 143 4.01 4.26 -12.39
N ALA A 144 4.34 3.79 -11.20
CA ALA A 144 5.59 4.06 -10.50
C ALA A 144 6.02 2.83 -9.70
N VAL A 145 7.33 2.68 -9.49
CA VAL A 145 7.93 1.62 -8.68
C VAL A 145 8.87 2.26 -7.69
N TYR A 146 8.63 2.02 -6.40
CA TYR A 146 9.43 2.50 -5.30
C TYR A 146 10.25 1.33 -4.75
N GLU A 147 11.46 1.17 -5.29
CA GLU A 147 12.41 0.15 -4.79
C GLU A 147 12.86 0.50 -3.38
N VAL A 148 12.89 -0.49 -2.50
CA VAL A 148 13.30 -0.36 -1.11
C VAL A 148 14.67 -1.03 -0.96
N GLU A 149 15.72 -0.21 -0.87
CA GLU A 149 17.08 -0.71 -0.70
C GLU A 149 17.47 -0.79 0.76
N ARG A 150 18.18 -1.86 1.10
CA ARG A 150 18.70 -2.11 2.44
C ARG A 150 20.20 -2.32 2.42
N ASN A 151 20.87 -1.92 3.49
CA ASN A 151 22.28 -2.24 3.70
C ASN A 151 22.46 -3.66 4.26
N TYR A 152 23.71 -4.04 4.52
CA TYR A 152 24.05 -5.35 5.09
C TYR A 152 23.54 -5.59 6.52
N LYS A 153 23.06 -4.55 7.21
CA LYS A 153 22.42 -4.61 8.54
C LYS A 153 20.90 -4.66 8.46
N ASP A 154 20.32 -4.81 7.26
CA ASP A 154 18.88 -4.79 7.02
C ASP A 154 18.21 -3.43 7.32
N GLU A 155 18.99 -2.34 7.33
CA GLU A 155 18.48 -0.98 7.49
C GLU A 155 18.14 -0.38 6.12
N ILE A 156 17.00 0.31 6.03
CA ILE A 156 16.59 1.02 4.81
C ILE A 156 17.59 2.14 4.53
N VAL A 157 18.18 2.17 3.33
CA VAL A 157 19.11 3.24 2.90
C VAL A 157 18.57 4.09 1.77
N ARG A 158 17.63 3.57 0.98
CA ARG A 158 16.96 4.30 -0.10
C ARG A 158 15.56 3.74 -0.34
N VAL A 159 14.60 4.60 -0.66
CA VAL A 159 13.27 4.22 -1.11
C VAL A 159 12.90 5.05 -2.33
N GLY A 160 12.76 4.43 -3.51
CA GLY A 160 12.57 5.18 -4.76
C GLY A 160 13.70 6.20 -4.95
N SER A 161 13.35 7.48 -5.06
CA SER A 161 14.32 8.59 -5.15
C SER A 161 14.73 9.19 -3.80
N ILE A 162 14.23 8.67 -2.67
CA ILE A 162 14.48 9.19 -1.32
C ILE A 162 15.70 8.47 -0.72
N GLU A 163 16.80 9.19 -0.54
CA GLU A 163 17.97 8.71 0.21
C GLU A 163 17.79 8.93 1.72
N VAL A 164 18.19 7.94 2.52
CA VAL A 164 18.16 8.05 3.98
C VAL A 164 19.40 8.82 4.44
N ILE A 165 19.18 10.02 4.96
CA ILE A 165 20.24 10.93 5.41
C ILE A 165 20.92 10.37 6.67
N GLY A 166 22.22 10.59 6.82
CA GLY A 166 22.97 10.16 8.01
C GLY A 166 22.34 10.63 9.32
N GLY A 167 22.24 9.73 10.30
CA GLY A 167 21.58 9.99 11.59
C GLY A 167 20.05 9.87 11.56
N TYR A 168 19.48 9.36 10.46
CA TYR A 168 18.07 9.02 10.34
C TYR A 168 17.87 7.52 10.05
N ARG A 169 16.69 7.02 10.45
CA ARG A 169 16.15 5.73 10.02
C ARG A 169 14.88 5.95 9.22
N ALA A 170 14.66 5.11 8.20
CA ALA A 170 13.41 5.14 7.42
C ALA A 170 12.40 4.12 7.95
N GLU A 171 11.12 4.51 7.93
CA GLU A 171 9.97 3.64 8.08
C GLU A 171 9.08 3.80 6.84
N VAL A 172 8.60 2.70 6.27
CA VAL A 172 7.74 2.71 5.08
C VAL A 172 6.36 2.16 5.42
N TYR A 173 5.31 2.79 4.90
CA TYR A 173 3.95 2.31 5.11
C TYR A 173 2.99 2.78 4.02
N ILE A 174 1.96 1.99 3.77
CA ILE A 174 0.80 2.35 2.95
C ILE A 174 -0.33 2.71 3.91
N LYS A 175 -0.93 3.88 3.70
CA LYS A 175 -2.05 4.36 4.51
C LYS A 175 -3.09 5.05 3.62
N GLU A 176 -4.34 4.91 4.01
CA GLU A 176 -5.39 5.84 3.63
C GLU A 176 -5.06 7.25 4.16
N TRP A 177 -5.18 8.24 3.29
CA TRP A 177 -4.80 9.62 3.56
C TRP A 177 -5.97 10.55 3.29
N GLY A 178 -6.43 11.24 4.34
CA GLY A 178 -7.65 12.06 4.30
C GLY A 178 -8.93 11.27 4.54
N PRO A 179 -10.07 11.95 4.78
CA PRO A 179 -11.35 11.29 4.95
C PRO A 179 -11.85 10.70 3.62
N PHE A 180 -12.18 9.40 3.62
CA PHE A 180 -12.99 8.77 2.59
C PHE A 180 -14.49 9.05 2.83
N TRP A 181 -14.92 10.33 2.78
CA TRP A 181 -16.34 10.70 2.92
C TRP A 181 -16.77 11.85 2.00
N ILE A 182 -17.80 11.56 1.20
CA ILE A 182 -18.87 12.35 0.58
C ILE A 182 -18.51 13.72 -0.02
N SER A 183 -18.64 13.80 -1.35
CA SER A 183 -18.76 15.01 -2.18
C SER A 183 -17.52 15.86 -2.47
N ASP A 184 -16.39 15.66 -1.80
CA ASP A 184 -15.17 16.42 -2.12
C ASP A 184 -14.43 15.77 -3.30
N VAL A 185 -14.29 16.56 -4.37
CA VAL A 185 -13.55 16.22 -5.61
C VAL A 185 -12.10 15.77 -5.35
N ASP A 186 -11.57 16.10 -4.17
CA ASP A 186 -10.21 15.75 -3.71
C ASP A 186 -10.13 14.50 -2.81
N GLY A 187 -11.22 13.73 -2.68
CA GLY A 187 -11.45 12.58 -1.78
C GLY A 187 -10.22 11.76 -1.36
N GLY A 188 -10.28 11.17 -0.15
CA GLY A 188 -9.18 10.44 0.47
C GLY A 188 -8.39 9.54 -0.50
N ARG A 189 -7.07 9.48 -0.32
CA ARG A 189 -6.13 8.83 -1.26
C ARG A 189 -5.39 7.69 -0.57
N PHE A 190 -5.10 6.62 -1.31
CA PHE A 190 -4.12 5.61 -0.86
C PHE A 190 -2.70 6.09 -1.15
N GLY A 191 -1.95 6.44 -0.11
CA GLY A 191 -0.57 6.91 -0.24
C GLY A 191 0.45 5.86 0.20
N PHE A 192 1.59 5.81 -0.51
CA PHE A 192 2.81 5.15 -0.03
C PHE A 192 3.71 6.20 0.63
N PHE A 193 3.95 6.03 1.92
CA PHE A 193 4.68 6.97 2.76
C PHE A 193 6.05 6.43 3.13
N VAL A 194 7.01 7.34 3.15
CA VAL A 194 8.35 7.12 3.70
C VAL A 194 8.57 8.16 4.77
N LYS A 195 8.82 7.71 6.00
CA LYS A 195 9.04 8.57 7.16
C LYS A 195 10.49 8.44 7.62
N LEU A 196 11.23 9.54 7.58
CA LEU A 196 12.59 9.60 8.11
C LEU A 196 12.54 10.13 9.55
N LYS A 197 13.04 9.34 10.50
CA LYS A 197 13.11 9.70 11.92
C LYS A 197 14.56 9.78 12.39
N PRO A 198 14.95 10.80 13.18
CA PRO A 198 16.29 10.85 13.77
C PRO A 198 16.59 9.66 14.67
N GLU A 199 17.82 9.16 14.60
CA GLU A 199 18.31 8.09 15.46
C GLU A 199 18.65 8.62 16.86
N GLY A 200 18.38 7.82 17.90
CA GLY A 200 18.85 8.10 19.26
C GLY A 200 18.14 9.24 20.02
N THR A 201 17.17 9.94 19.43
CA THR A 201 16.51 11.09 20.09
C THR A 201 15.36 10.67 21.01
N LYS A 202 15.65 10.04 22.16
CA LYS A 202 14.66 9.94 23.25
C LYS A 202 14.64 11.26 24.04
N GLY A 203 13.59 12.05 23.86
CA GLY A 203 13.27 13.22 24.69
C GLY A 203 13.86 14.57 24.27
N GLY A 204 14.62 14.64 23.16
CA GLY A 204 15.23 15.87 22.65
C GLY A 204 14.44 16.57 21.53
N GLN A 205 14.99 17.69 21.04
CA GLN A 205 14.53 18.34 19.80
C GLN A 205 14.87 17.47 18.59
N ASN A 206 13.90 17.24 17.71
CA ASN A 206 14.11 16.43 16.52
C ASN A 206 13.19 16.89 15.38
N VAL A 207 13.56 16.57 14.14
CA VAL A 207 12.74 16.88 12.96
C VAL A 207 12.53 15.59 12.19
N GLU A 208 11.28 15.17 12.06
CA GLU A 208 10.87 14.07 11.20
C GLU A 208 10.52 14.60 9.80
N LEU A 209 10.88 13.85 8.77
CA LEU A 209 10.55 14.15 7.37
C LEU A 209 9.55 13.12 6.88
N LEU A 210 8.48 13.58 6.22
CA LEU A 210 7.43 12.74 5.70
C LEU A 210 7.33 12.92 4.19
N TYR A 211 7.49 11.82 3.47
CA TYR A 211 7.35 11.75 2.04
C TYR A 211 6.12 10.92 1.66
N CYS A 212 5.47 11.28 0.56
CA CYS A 212 4.43 10.49 -0.08
C CYS A 212 4.73 10.43 -1.57
N ASN A 213 4.80 9.21 -2.13
CA ASN A 213 5.05 8.99 -3.56
C ASN A 213 6.28 9.76 -4.08
N ASP A 214 7.43 9.59 -3.42
CA ASP A 214 8.71 10.27 -3.70
C ASP A 214 8.77 11.79 -3.47
N LYS A 215 7.71 12.39 -2.94
CA LYS A 215 7.67 13.84 -2.67
C LYS A 215 7.63 14.13 -1.19
N LEU A 216 8.45 15.09 -0.74
CA LEU A 216 8.34 15.64 0.61
C LEU A 216 6.98 16.33 0.75
N ILE A 217 6.19 15.90 1.73
CA ILE A 217 4.86 16.46 2.01
C ILE A 217 4.78 17.15 3.37
N ALA A 218 5.66 16.79 4.31
CA ALA A 218 5.77 17.49 5.58
C ALA A 218 7.15 17.39 6.25
N GLU A 219 7.48 18.43 7.01
CA GLU A 219 8.52 18.41 8.04
C GLU A 219 7.84 18.65 9.40
N ALA A 220 8.09 17.80 10.38
CA ALA A 220 7.53 17.92 11.72
C ALA A 220 8.64 18.04 12.76
N ALA A 221 8.76 19.22 13.37
CA ALA A 221 9.67 19.49 14.46
C ALA A 221 9.02 19.15 15.80
N TYR A 222 9.70 18.35 16.61
CA TYR A 222 9.29 17.93 17.93
C TYR A 222 10.24 18.48 19.00
N GLU A 223 9.69 18.72 20.18
CA GLU A 223 10.44 19.01 21.40
C GLU A 223 9.77 18.27 22.56
N ASN A 224 10.55 17.49 23.31
CA ASN A 224 10.04 16.68 24.43
C ASN A 224 8.83 15.80 24.03
N GLY A 225 8.87 15.23 22.81
CA GLY A 225 7.80 14.40 22.25
C GLY A 225 6.55 15.14 21.79
N LYS A 226 6.53 16.49 21.86
CA LYS A 226 5.41 17.31 21.40
C LYS A 226 5.76 18.01 20.09
N THR A 227 4.84 17.98 19.13
CA THR A 227 4.99 18.70 17.86
C THR A 227 4.99 20.21 18.12
N ARG A 228 6.09 20.87 17.78
CA ARG A 228 6.24 22.33 17.91
C ARG A 228 5.92 23.07 16.64
N LYS A 229 6.27 22.48 15.51
CA LYS A 229 6.08 23.09 14.20
C LYS A 229 5.91 22.03 13.14
N VAL A 230 4.93 22.20 12.27
CA VAL A 230 4.77 21.40 11.06
C VAL A 230 4.83 22.34 9.87
N ARG A 231 5.66 22.01 8.87
CA ARG A 231 5.61 22.61 7.53
C ARG A 231 5.06 21.57 6.59
N THR A 232 4.18 21.99 5.70
CA THR A 232 3.53 21.11 4.72
C THR A 232 3.80 21.61 3.31
N TYR A 233 3.79 20.69 2.36
CA TYR A 233 4.10 20.96 0.97
C TYR A 233 2.99 20.42 0.08
N ASN A 234 2.61 21.19 -0.93
CA ASN A 234 1.62 20.75 -1.91
C ASN A 234 2.22 19.73 -2.90
N SER A 235 1.39 19.19 -3.79
CA SER A 235 1.77 18.22 -4.81
C SER A 235 2.82 18.72 -5.81
N HIS A 236 3.12 20.02 -5.83
CA HIS A 236 4.17 20.67 -6.60
C HIS A 236 5.48 20.88 -5.81
N GLY A 237 5.55 20.43 -4.55
CA GLY A 237 6.70 20.60 -3.68
C GLY A 237 6.85 22.02 -3.11
N GLN A 238 5.80 22.84 -3.17
CA GLN A 238 5.82 24.20 -2.65
C GLN A 238 5.29 24.23 -1.21
N LEU A 239 5.90 25.07 -0.36
CA LEU A 239 5.44 25.27 1.02
C LEU A 239 4.00 25.79 1.01
N ALA A 240 3.07 24.98 1.48
CA ALA A 240 1.65 25.29 1.52
C ALA A 240 1.22 25.87 2.87
N GLY A 241 1.76 25.32 3.97
CA GLY A 241 1.38 25.74 5.32
C GLY A 241 2.53 25.69 6.34
N THR A 242 2.36 26.45 7.41
CA THR A 242 3.24 26.38 8.60
C THR A 242 2.39 26.48 9.85
N TYR A 243 2.38 25.40 10.62
CA TYR A 243 1.54 25.23 11.80
C TYR A 243 2.40 25.14 13.05
N LYS A 244 1.98 25.78 14.14
CA LYS A 244 2.72 25.82 15.41
C LYS A 244 1.92 25.11 16.51
N ASN A 245 2.60 24.37 17.37
CA ASN A 245 2.02 23.63 18.50
C ASN A 245 0.82 22.73 18.10
N CYS A 246 0.90 22.07 16.95
CA CYS A 246 -0.16 21.18 16.46
C CYS A 246 -0.29 19.93 17.32
N THR A 247 -1.53 19.52 17.57
CA THR A 247 -1.88 18.23 18.17
C THR A 247 -2.28 17.18 17.14
N GLU A 248 -2.55 17.60 15.90
CA GLU A 248 -2.87 16.73 14.78
C GLU A 248 -1.62 16.03 14.23
N ALA A 249 -1.81 14.86 13.61
CA ALA A 249 -0.73 14.14 12.96
C ALA A 249 -0.26 14.88 11.70
N PRO A 250 1.06 14.95 11.42
CA PRO A 250 1.59 15.64 10.24
C PRO A 250 1.00 15.15 8.92
N GLU A 251 0.69 13.86 8.83
CA GLU A 251 -0.01 13.25 7.69
C GLU A 251 -1.32 13.99 7.44
N ASP A 252 -2.19 14.12 8.44
CA ASP A 252 -3.54 14.64 8.26
C ASP A 252 -3.53 16.14 7.91
N ILE A 253 -2.58 16.91 8.45
CA ILE A 253 -2.37 18.32 8.08
C ILE A 253 -1.91 18.41 6.62
N ALA A 254 -0.91 17.60 6.25
CA ALA A 254 -0.35 17.61 4.91
C ALA A 254 -1.39 17.20 3.84
N PHE A 255 -2.37 16.34 4.19
CA PHE A 255 -3.45 15.97 3.27
C PHE A 255 -4.22 17.20 2.78
N ARG A 256 -4.65 18.06 3.72
CA ARG A 256 -5.42 19.28 3.43
C ARG A 256 -4.67 20.22 2.50
N ASP A 257 -3.36 20.30 2.69
CA ASP A 257 -2.52 21.23 1.95
C ASP A 257 -2.03 20.65 0.62
N TYR A 258 -2.11 19.32 0.43
CA TYR A 258 -1.49 18.64 -0.70
C TYR A 258 -2.07 19.06 -2.07
N GLY A 259 -3.39 19.27 -2.13
CA GLY A 259 -4.10 19.73 -3.33
C GLY A 259 -4.04 21.25 -3.54
N SER A 260 -3.53 22.02 -2.58
CA SER A 260 -3.60 23.48 -2.64
C SER A 260 -2.71 24.06 -3.76
N LEU A 261 -3.33 24.81 -4.67
CA LEU A 261 -2.61 25.67 -5.60
C LEU A 261 -2.23 26.95 -4.88
N ILE A 262 -0.93 27.24 -4.80
CA ILE A 262 -0.49 28.56 -4.35
C ILE A 262 -0.68 29.52 -5.52
N VAL A 263 -1.83 30.19 -5.56
CA VAL A 263 -2.04 31.35 -6.43
C VAL A 263 -1.20 32.49 -5.85
N LYS A 264 0.04 32.61 -6.31
CA LYS A 264 0.82 33.83 -6.11
C LYS A 264 0.19 34.90 -6.99
N PHE A 265 -0.63 35.77 -6.40
CA PHE A 265 -0.90 37.07 -6.99
C PHE A 265 0.45 37.81 -6.97
N PHE A 266 1.12 37.85 -8.13
CA PHE A 266 2.24 38.72 -8.39
C PHE A 266 1.72 40.09 -8.83
#